data_AF-A0A2V9MUF2-F1
#
_entry.id   AF-A0A2V9MUF2-F1
#
_cell.length_a   1.000
_cell.length_b   1.000
_cell.length_c   1.000
_cell.angle_alpha   90.00
_cell.angle_beta   90.00
_cell.angle_gamma   90.00
#
_symmetry.space_group_name_H-M   'P 1'
#
loop_
_entity.id
_entity.type
_entity.pdbx_description
1 polymer ?
#
loop_
_entity_poly.entity_id
_entity_poly.type
_entity_poly.pdbx_seq_one_letter_code
_entity_poly.pdbx_strand_id
1 'polypeptide(L)'
;VHRLENDLPDLLTFYQFPRPLWRKLRTTNVIERRFVEVRRRTRPMVCFVNIHSVDRIIFAIFNQFNQQWQNRTLKVFTQAA
;
A
#
# COMPACT_ATOMS: atom_id res chain seq x y z
N VAL A 1 9.05 23.13 9.16
CA VAL A 1 8.21 23.72 8.09
C VAL A 1 8.88 23.61 6.73
N HIS A 2 10.19 23.90 6.63
CA HIS A 2 10.96 23.84 5.38
C HIS A 2 10.81 22.55 4.52
N ARG A 3 10.68 21.37 5.14
CA ARG A 3 10.45 20.11 4.39
C ARG A 3 9.08 20.04 3.72
N LEU A 4 8.03 20.55 4.37
CA LEU A 4 6.69 20.56 3.79
C LEU A 4 6.58 21.52 2.61
N GLU A 5 7.31 22.64 2.66
CA GLU A 5 7.39 23.60 1.55
C GLU A 5 8.14 23.00 0.36
N ASN A 6 9.23 22.28 0.61
CA ASN A 6 10.01 21.60 -0.44
C ASN A 6 9.24 20.43 -1.08
N ASP A 7 8.50 19.66 -0.29
CA ASP A 7 7.73 18.49 -0.75
C ASP A 7 6.34 18.88 -1.29
N LEU A 8 5.96 20.17 -1.20
CA LEU A 8 4.64 20.67 -1.60
C LEU A 8 4.23 20.29 -3.04
N PRO A 9 5.12 20.34 -4.05
CA PRO A 9 4.79 19.91 -5.41
C PRO A 9 4.35 18.43 -5.46
N ASP A 10 5.06 17.56 -4.75
CA ASP A 10 4.77 16.12 -4.71
C ASP A 10 3.47 15.85 -3.93
N LEU A 11 3.28 16.54 -2.80
CA LEU A 11 2.09 16.41 -1.96
C LEU A 11 0.81 16.83 -2.67
N LEU A 12 0.88 17.77 -3.61
CA LEU A 12 -0.26 18.29 -4.38
C LEU A 12 -0.44 17.62 -5.75
N THR A 13 0.42 16.68 -6.13
CA THR A 13 0.36 16.00 -7.44
C THR A 13 -0.99 15.31 -7.67
N PHE A 14 -1.69 14.86 -6.62
CA PHE A 14 -3.00 14.22 -6.75
C PHE A 14 -4.09 15.12 -7.37
N TYR A 15 -3.93 16.45 -7.35
CA TYR A 15 -4.86 17.40 -7.97
C TYR A 15 -4.88 17.31 -9.51
N GLN A 16 -3.85 16.73 -10.12
CA GLN A 16 -3.78 16.51 -11.56
C GLN A 16 -4.73 15.40 -12.05
N PHE A 17 -5.28 14.58 -11.13
CA PHE A 17 -6.15 13.46 -11.45
C PHE A 17 -7.64 13.82 -11.31
N PRO A 18 -8.57 13.02 -11.86
CA PRO A 18 -10.00 13.22 -11.67
C PRO A 18 -10.42 13.25 -10.19
N ARG A 19 -11.34 14.17 -9.84
CA ARG A 19 -11.88 14.36 -8.47
C ARG A 19 -12.32 13.06 -7.76
N PRO A 20 -12.97 12.09 -8.44
CA PRO A 20 -13.36 10.83 -7.79
C PRO A 20 -12.18 10.05 -7.17
N LEU A 21 -10.96 10.22 -7.69
CA LEU A 21 -9.76 9.51 -7.23
C LEU A 21 -9.07 10.19 -6.04
N TRP A 22 -9.30 11.49 -5.82
CA TRP A 22 -8.59 12.28 -4.80
C TRP A 22 -8.67 11.69 -3.40
N ARG A 23 -9.85 11.17 -3.00
CA ARG A 23 -10.04 10.56 -1.68
C ARG A 23 -9.10 9.38 -1.43
N LYS A 24 -8.73 8.65 -2.48
CA LYS A 24 -7.80 7.51 -2.40
C LYS A 24 -6.34 7.95 -2.58
N LEU A 25 -6.06 8.82 -3.55
CA LEU A 25 -4.70 9.26 -3.89
C LEU A 25 -4.08 10.17 -2.82
N ARG A 26 -4.88 11.00 -2.12
CA ARG A 26 -4.38 11.93 -1.09
C ARG A 26 -3.80 11.22 0.14
N THR A 27 -4.11 9.94 0.37
CA THR A 27 -3.70 9.23 1.60
C THR A 27 -2.97 7.93 1.30
N THR A 28 -1.91 7.67 2.07
CA THR A 28 -1.13 6.43 2.06
C THR A 28 -1.78 5.28 2.82
N ASN A 29 -3.00 5.47 3.35
CA ASN A 29 -3.77 4.49 4.13
C ASN A 29 -3.82 3.08 3.51
N VAL A 30 -3.94 2.98 2.19
CA VAL A 30 -3.98 1.68 1.50
C VAL A 30 -2.66 0.92 1.68
N ILE A 31 -1.54 1.62 1.58
CA ILE A 31 -0.19 1.07 1.72
C ILE A 31 0.11 0.80 3.20
N GLU A 32 -0.11 1.80 4.05
CA GLU A 32 0.16 1.73 5.49
C GLU A 32 -0.59 0.58 6.16
N ARG A 33 -1.86 0.37 5.81
CA ARG A 33 -2.65 -0.75 6.35
C ARG A 33 -2.05 -2.10 6.02
N ARG A 34 -1.34 -2.25 4.89
CA ARG A 34 -0.64 -3.50 4.54
C ARG A 34 0.64 -3.67 5.31
N PHE A 35 1.42 -2.61 5.48
CA PHE A 35 2.60 -2.67 6.33
C PHE A 35 2.28 -2.93 7.80
N VAL A 36 1.15 -2.42 8.30
CA VAL A 36 0.66 -2.78 9.64
C VAL A 36 0.35 -4.28 9.72
N GLU A 37 -0.29 -4.87 8.72
CA GLU A 37 -0.63 -6.29 8.72
C GLU A 37 0.62 -7.18 8.58
N VAL A 38 1.60 -6.78 7.75
CA VAL A 38 2.91 -7.45 7.70
C VAL A 38 3.56 -7.43 9.08
N ARG A 39 3.68 -6.25 9.71
CA ARG A 39 4.23 -6.12 11.06
C ARG A 39 3.47 -6.95 12.09
N ARG A 40 2.14 -7.01 12.00
CA ARG A 40 1.31 -7.83 12.92
C ARG A 40 1.65 -9.32 12.81
N ARG A 41 1.84 -9.83 11.59
CA ARG A 41 2.15 -11.25 11.33
C ARG A 41 3.60 -11.61 11.64
N THR A 42 4.53 -10.68 11.50
CA THR A 42 5.95 -10.91 11.81
C THR A 42 6.30 -10.63 13.27
N ARG A 43 5.49 -9.86 14.01
CA ARG A 43 5.68 -9.57 15.44
C ARG A 43 5.97 -10.81 16.31
N PRO A 44 5.25 -11.94 16.21
CA PRO A 44 5.53 -13.11 17.04
C PRO A 44 6.83 -13.85 16.67
N MET A 45 7.42 -13.58 15.51
CA MET A 45 8.58 -14.32 15.02
C MET A 45 9.89 -13.87 15.68
N VAL A 46 9.92 -12.66 16.27
CA VAL A 46 11.04 -12.02 17.01
C VAL A 46 12.33 -11.85 16.19
N CYS A 47 12.87 -12.93 15.63
CA CYS A 47 14.03 -12.96 14.75
C CYS A 47 13.81 -14.00 13.63
N PHE A 48 14.33 -13.72 12.44
CA PHE A 48 14.33 -14.67 11.33
C PHE A 48 15.69 -15.34 11.22
N VAL A 49 15.68 -16.64 10.91
CA VAL A 49 16.90 -17.46 10.82
C VAL A 49 17.77 -17.05 9.63
N ASN A 50 17.17 -16.67 8.50
CA ASN A 50 17.89 -16.21 7.31
C ASN A 50 17.02 -15.25 6.46
N ILE A 51 17.65 -14.54 5.53
CA ILE A 51 16.98 -13.56 4.65
C ILE A 51 15.93 -14.23 3.75
N HIS A 52 16.21 -15.44 3.26
CA HIS A 52 15.27 -16.18 2.41
C HIS A 52 13.97 -16.55 3.14
N SER A 53 14.02 -16.83 4.44
CA SER A 53 12.83 -17.09 5.26
C SER A 53 11.94 -15.86 5.36
N VAL A 54 12.53 -14.67 5.52
CA VAL A 54 11.81 -13.38 5.51
C VAL A 54 11.13 -13.18 4.18
N ASP A 55 11.88 -13.36 3.09
CA ASP A 55 11.40 -13.13 1.73
C ASP A 55 10.17 -14.02 1.41
N ARG A 56 10.25 -15.31 1.76
CA ARG A 56 9.12 -16.24 1.57
C ARG A 56 7.87 -15.82 2.36
N ILE A 57 8.03 -15.33 3.58
CA ILE A 57 6.91 -14.89 4.43
C ILE A 57 6.30 -13.61 3.89
N ILE A 58 7.13 -12.63 3.51
CA ILE A 58 6.68 -11.38 2.90
C ILE A 58 5.93 -11.69 1.59
N PHE A 59 6.52 -12.51 0.72
CA PHE A 59 5.90 -12.94 -0.53
C PHE A 59 4.55 -13.61 -0.28
N ALA A 60 4.47 -14.56 0.66
CA ALA A 60 3.22 -15.25 0.96
C ALA A 60 2.11 -14.30 1.43
N ILE A 61 2.44 -13.31 2.27
CA ILE A 61 1.48 -12.29 2.74
C ILE A 61 0.97 -11.44 1.58
N PHE A 62 1.87 -10.95 0.72
CA PHE A 62 1.47 -10.12 -0.42
C PHE A 62 0.72 -10.91 -1.49
N ASN A 63 1.12 -12.15 -1.76
CA ASN A 63 0.40 -13.03 -2.67
C ASN A 63 -1.04 -13.28 -2.19
N GLN A 64 -1.23 -13.48 -0.87
CA GLN A 64 -2.58 -13.59 -0.29
C GLN A 64 -3.40 -12.31 -0.50
N PHE A 65 -2.81 -11.12 -0.33
CA PHE A 65 -3.52 -9.87 -0.62
C PHE A 65 -3.88 -9.71 -2.09
N ASN A 66 -2.96 -10.05 -2.99
CA ASN A 66 -3.18 -9.98 -4.43
C ASN A 66 -4.34 -10.89 -4.84
N GLN A 67 -4.39 -12.12 -4.35
CA GLN A 67 -5.51 -13.04 -4.58
C GLN A 67 -6.84 -12.46 -4.05
N GLN A 68 -6.84 -11.83 -2.87
CA GLN A 68 -8.05 -11.23 -2.30
C GLN A 68 -8.56 -10.00 -3.07
N TRP A 69 -7.68 -9.30 -3.81
CA TRP A 69 -8.04 -8.09 -4.55
C TRP A 69 -8.12 -8.29 -6.06
N GLN A 70 -7.86 -9.50 -6.55
CA GLN A 70 -7.89 -9.84 -7.97
C GLN A 70 -9.16 -9.35 -8.66
N ASN A 71 -10.30 -9.34 -7.96
CA ASN A 71 -11.60 -8.91 -8.51
C ASN A 71 -12.09 -7.56 -7.97
N ARG A 72 -11.20 -6.72 -7.40
CA ARG A 72 -11.56 -5.45 -6.76
C ARG A 72 -11.06 -4.25 -7.57
N THR A 73 -11.95 -3.68 -8.37
CA THR A 73 -11.69 -2.41 -9.08
C THR A 73 -12.40 -1.24 -8.41
N LEU A 74 -11.85 -0.02 -8.52
CA LEU A 74 -12.61 1.18 -8.15
C LEU A 74 -13.77 1.36 -9.13
N LYS A 75 -14.94 1.77 -8.63
CA LYS A 75 -16.15 2.04 -9.44
C LYS A 75 -15.94 3.03 -10.59
N VAL A 76 -14.89 3.83 -10.52
CA VAL A 76 -14.52 4.84 -11.53
C VAL A 76 -13.95 4.19 -12.79
N PHE A 77 -13.38 2.98 -12.66
CA PHE A 77 -12.85 2.23 -13.79
C PHE A 77 -13.94 1.32 -14.37
N THR A 78 -14.08 1.36 -15.69
CA THR A 78 -15.05 0.56 -16.45
C THR A 78 -14.47 -0.78 -16.89
N GLN A 79 -13.16 -0.92 -16.84
CA GLN A 79 -12.45 -2.16 -17.18
C GLN A 79 -12.66 -3.23 -16.11
N ALA A 80 -12.75 -4.49 -16.54
CA ALA A 80 -12.70 -5.63 -15.63
C ALA A 80 -11.38 -5.63 -14.84
N ALA A 81 -11.45 -6.11 -13.59
CA ALA A 81 -10.30 -6.27 -12.69
C ALA A 81 -9.32 -7.31 -13.22
#